data_AF-A0A971TJP5-F1
#
_entry.id   AF-A0A971TJP5-F1
#
_cell.length_a   1.000
_cell.length_b   1.000
_cell.length_c   1.000
_cell.angle_alpha   90.00
_cell.angle_beta   90.00
_cell.angle_gamma   90.00
#
_symmetry.space_group_name_H-M   'P 1'
#
loop_
_entity.id
_entity.type
_entity.pdbx_description
1 polymer ?
#
loop_
_entity_poly.entity_id
_entity_poly.type
_entity_poly.pdbx_seq_one_letter_code
_entity_poly.pdbx_strand_id
1 'polypeptide(L)'
;MALWRRIGNFLGLADQPRSRQLLAEFDSVQRRARFFSAIIANVLENPDQILSRYAAGEGVELYRKMEASDPTISSAMTTRRAAVVNRGYAVADGEARSDVAAYVRELIATIENFREALEEALGALTTGFVPLEIFWTVRSGRWFISRLVARDPARYVFDVDGRLRLLTESEPVEGEPVPPLKYIVHRHRATADNPYGRSVLRPLYWPVTFSRAGWKWWATAIEKYGMPIVTASCPESGSPEDRSRFEEFVRSLQAYSWSVVPEGYLVELHEAKRASGDDYLPFLQYADTKKLQVILGQNLTAEVADRGSRAQAQVHNEVRHDITLADATALAETINRQLIAPAVELNFADPGPRPVFSIPTHPPYDLEKLARTYDVLARHVRIPERFIRQVFGIAE
;
A
#
# COMPACT_ATOMS: atom_id res chain seq x y z
N MET A 1 49.33 19.84 -0.98
CA MET A 1 49.02 20.99 -1.86
C MET A 1 48.02 20.70 -3.00
N ALA A 2 47.87 19.46 -3.49
CA ALA A 2 46.92 19.13 -4.58
C ALA A 2 45.44 19.08 -4.14
N LEU A 3 45.15 18.70 -2.88
CA LEU A 3 43.78 18.63 -2.33
C LEU A 3 43.14 20.03 -2.17
N TRP A 4 43.93 21.01 -1.69
CA TRP A 4 43.49 22.41 -1.55
C TRP A 4 43.24 23.10 -2.89
N ARG A 5 43.97 22.74 -3.96
CA ARG A 5 43.65 23.19 -5.34
C ARG A 5 42.37 22.58 -5.88
N ARG A 6 42.03 21.33 -5.52
CA ARG A 6 40.78 20.68 -5.93
C ARG A 6 39.55 21.26 -5.21
N ILE A 7 39.66 21.56 -3.92
CA ILE A 7 38.59 22.20 -3.13
C ILE A 7 38.41 23.67 -3.56
N GLY A 8 39.50 24.41 -3.80
CA GLY A 8 39.43 25.78 -4.32
C GLY A 8 38.80 25.87 -5.72
N ASN A 9 39.08 24.89 -6.59
CA ASN A 9 38.44 24.81 -7.91
C ASN A 9 36.95 24.45 -7.85
N PHE A 10 36.52 23.68 -6.84
CA PHE A 10 35.11 23.30 -6.67
C PHE A 10 34.27 24.44 -6.06
N LEU A 11 34.83 25.16 -5.09
CA LEU A 11 34.22 26.39 -4.56
C LEU A 11 34.14 27.49 -5.64
N GLY A 12 35.20 27.64 -6.43
CA GLY A 12 35.21 28.54 -7.59
C GLY A 12 34.27 28.12 -8.72
N LEU A 13 33.93 26.83 -8.81
CA LEU A 13 32.89 26.34 -9.71
C LEU A 13 31.50 26.64 -9.15
N ALA A 14 31.22 26.46 -7.87
CA ALA A 14 29.92 26.73 -7.25
C ALA A 14 29.54 28.22 -7.24
N ASP A 15 30.53 29.11 -7.11
CA ASP A 15 30.34 30.57 -7.07
C ASP A 15 30.11 31.23 -8.44
N GLN A 16 30.22 30.50 -9.54
CA GLN A 16 29.89 31.03 -10.86
C GLN A 16 28.37 31.30 -11.00
N PRO A 17 27.94 32.33 -11.72
CA PRO A 17 26.50 32.58 -11.90
C PRO A 17 25.77 31.40 -12.57
N ARG A 18 26.45 30.70 -13.49
CA ARG A 18 25.91 29.51 -14.18
C ARG A 18 25.80 28.29 -13.27
N SER A 19 26.75 28.06 -12.38
CA SER A 19 26.68 26.98 -11.41
C SER A 19 25.62 27.26 -10.35
N ARG A 20 25.46 28.51 -9.89
CA ARG A 20 24.39 28.88 -8.96
C ARG A 20 23.01 28.59 -9.55
N GLN A 21 22.83 28.77 -10.86
CA GLN A 21 21.59 28.36 -11.56
C GLN A 21 21.41 26.84 -11.64
N LEU A 22 22.50 26.07 -11.78
CA LEU A 22 22.45 24.60 -11.76
C LEU A 22 22.24 24.04 -10.35
N LEU A 23 22.68 24.76 -9.32
CA LEU A 23 22.58 24.38 -7.90
C LEU A 23 21.25 24.78 -7.26
N ALA A 24 20.58 25.80 -7.80
CA ALA A 24 19.28 26.25 -7.33
C ALA A 24 18.14 25.52 -8.05
N GLU A 25 17.13 25.08 -7.30
CA GLU A 25 15.90 24.58 -7.90
C GLU A 25 15.20 25.72 -8.67
N PHE A 26 15.05 25.54 -9.98
CA PHE A 26 14.46 26.57 -10.85
C PHE A 26 12.92 26.60 -10.77
N ASP A 27 12.31 25.44 -10.55
CA ASP A 27 10.86 25.22 -10.63
C ASP A 27 10.31 24.75 -9.27
N SER A 28 10.56 25.54 -8.23
CA SER A 28 10.11 25.24 -6.87
C SER A 28 8.61 25.54 -6.68
N VAL A 29 7.98 24.80 -5.77
CA VAL A 29 6.55 24.98 -5.43
C VAL A 29 6.27 26.40 -4.94
N GLN A 30 7.20 26.99 -4.17
CA GLN A 30 7.13 28.41 -3.75
C GLN A 30 6.99 29.39 -4.93
N ARG A 31 7.70 29.16 -6.05
CA ARG A 31 7.60 30.00 -7.25
C ARG A 31 6.24 29.87 -7.94
N ARG A 32 5.59 28.71 -7.80
CA ARG A 32 4.29 28.40 -8.41
C ARG A 32 3.09 28.71 -7.50
N ALA A 33 3.30 29.17 -6.27
CA ALA A 33 2.27 29.41 -5.26
C ALA A 33 1.06 30.26 -5.74
N ARG A 34 1.25 31.15 -6.72
CA ARG A 34 0.17 31.98 -7.30
C ARG A 34 -0.75 31.25 -8.30
N PHE A 35 -0.37 30.05 -8.76
CA PHE A 35 -1.13 29.26 -9.73
C PHE A 35 -1.95 28.12 -9.10
N PHE A 36 -1.69 27.78 -7.84
CA PHE A 36 -2.33 26.66 -7.15
C PHE A 36 -3.12 27.14 -5.94
N SER A 37 -4.39 26.76 -5.86
CA SER A 37 -5.28 26.96 -4.71
C SER A 37 -4.92 26.09 -3.50
N ALA A 38 -3.66 25.66 -3.35
CA ALA A 38 -3.25 24.50 -2.55
C ALA A 38 -2.24 24.83 -1.44
N ILE A 39 -2.05 26.11 -1.11
CA ILE A 39 -1.21 26.54 0.01
C ILE A 39 -2.09 27.30 0.99
N ILE A 40 -2.27 26.74 2.18
CA ILE A 40 -2.82 27.44 3.34
C ILE A 40 -1.66 27.62 4.32
N ALA A 41 -1.39 28.85 4.76
CA ALA A 41 -0.47 29.08 5.88
C ALA A 41 0.89 28.34 5.72
N ASN A 42 1.53 28.48 4.55
CA ASN A 42 2.84 27.87 4.24
C ASN A 42 2.92 26.32 4.24
N VAL A 43 1.79 25.61 4.33
CA VAL A 43 1.71 24.16 4.15
C VAL A 43 0.98 23.78 2.86
N LEU A 44 1.37 22.63 2.31
CA LEU A 44 0.75 22.07 1.12
C LEU A 44 -0.53 21.32 1.51
N GLU A 45 -1.61 21.55 0.78
CA GLU A 45 -2.79 20.68 0.88
C GLU A 45 -2.53 19.34 0.18
N ASN A 46 -3.13 18.27 0.70
CA ASN A 46 -3.11 16.99 0.01
C ASN A 46 -3.94 17.09 -1.28
N PRO A 47 -3.36 16.89 -2.48
CA PRO A 47 -4.05 17.09 -3.76
C PRO A 47 -5.06 15.97 -4.09
N ASP A 48 -5.23 14.99 -3.21
CA ASP A 48 -6.19 13.91 -3.41
C ASP A 48 -7.64 14.40 -3.25
N GLN A 49 -8.31 14.57 -4.40
CA GLN A 49 -9.71 14.99 -4.48
C GLN A 49 -10.70 14.05 -3.77
N ILE A 50 -10.37 12.76 -3.61
CA ILE A 50 -11.24 11.86 -2.85
C ILE A 50 -11.23 12.25 -1.38
N LEU A 51 -10.05 12.54 -0.84
CA LEU A 51 -9.91 12.96 0.55
C LEU A 51 -10.57 14.32 0.79
N SER A 52 -10.33 15.30 -0.08
CA SER A 52 -10.89 16.65 0.11
C SER A 52 -12.40 16.72 -0.06
N ARG A 53 -13.00 15.90 -0.95
CA ARG A 53 -14.46 15.93 -1.21
C ARG A 53 -15.27 14.96 -0.37
N TYR A 54 -14.71 13.79 -0.06
CA TYR A 54 -15.48 12.68 0.54
C TYR A 54 -14.92 12.17 1.87
N ALA A 55 -13.80 12.73 2.34
CA ALA A 55 -13.20 12.41 3.64
C ALA A 55 -12.92 13.67 4.48
N ALA A 56 -13.72 14.72 4.34
CA ALA A 56 -13.57 15.94 5.11
C ALA A 56 -13.58 15.62 6.62
N GLY A 57 -12.47 15.91 7.31
CA GLY A 57 -12.28 15.60 8.74
C GLY A 57 -11.65 14.23 9.05
N GLU A 58 -11.73 13.25 8.14
CA GLU A 58 -11.11 11.93 8.34
C GLU A 58 -9.76 11.78 7.59
N GLY A 59 -9.60 12.47 6.46
CA GLY A 59 -8.38 12.42 5.66
C GLY A 59 -8.00 10.99 5.26
N VAL A 60 -6.73 10.64 5.43
CA VAL A 60 -6.19 9.33 5.06
C VAL A 60 -6.79 8.15 5.84
N GLU A 61 -7.52 8.41 6.94
CA GLU A 61 -8.23 7.37 7.69
C GLU A 61 -9.32 6.69 6.85
N LEU A 62 -9.90 7.40 5.88
CA LEU A 62 -10.83 6.81 4.90
C LEU A 62 -10.21 5.56 4.25
N TYR A 63 -8.95 5.65 3.82
CA TYR A 63 -8.26 4.54 3.14
C TYR A 63 -7.94 3.39 4.10
N ARG A 64 -7.62 3.67 5.36
CA ARG A 64 -7.45 2.61 6.37
C ARG A 64 -8.74 1.87 6.63
N LYS A 65 -9.85 2.58 6.79
CA LYS A 65 -11.18 1.97 6.92
C LYS A 65 -11.54 1.13 5.70
N MET A 66 -11.22 1.61 4.49
CA MET A 66 -11.42 0.83 3.26
C MET A 66 -10.63 -0.48 3.29
N GLU A 67 -9.34 -0.43 3.63
CA GLU A 67 -8.51 -1.63 3.73
C GLU A 67 -8.98 -2.60 4.82
N ALA A 68 -9.35 -2.07 5.99
CA ALA A 68 -9.73 -2.90 7.14
C ALA A 68 -11.08 -3.60 6.97
N SER A 69 -12.00 -3.02 6.19
CA SER A 69 -13.38 -3.52 6.08
C SER A 69 -13.71 -4.20 4.76
N ASP A 70 -12.89 -4.09 3.72
CA ASP A 70 -13.07 -4.80 2.45
C ASP A 70 -12.11 -6.01 2.38
N PRO A 71 -12.61 -7.26 2.44
CA PRO A 71 -11.77 -8.46 2.47
C PRO A 71 -10.87 -8.61 1.24
N THR A 72 -11.36 -8.21 0.06
CA THR A 72 -10.61 -8.27 -1.20
C THR A 72 -9.40 -7.33 -1.14
N ILE A 73 -9.61 -6.10 -0.65
CA ILE A 73 -8.50 -5.15 -0.46
C ILE A 73 -7.53 -5.64 0.62
N SER A 74 -8.05 -6.04 1.78
CA SER A 74 -7.22 -6.52 2.90
C SER A 74 -6.29 -7.66 2.49
N SER A 75 -6.83 -8.67 1.80
CA SER A 75 -6.06 -9.83 1.30
C SER A 75 -5.03 -9.42 0.24
N ALA A 76 -5.42 -8.57 -0.72
CA ALA A 76 -4.53 -8.13 -1.79
C ALA A 76 -3.38 -7.25 -1.28
N MET A 77 -3.66 -6.33 -0.35
CA MET A 77 -2.65 -5.48 0.26
C MET A 77 -1.68 -6.30 1.11
N THR A 78 -2.19 -7.26 1.90
CA THR A 78 -1.35 -8.22 2.64
C THR A 78 -0.43 -8.98 1.70
N THR A 79 -0.95 -9.51 0.59
CA THR A 79 -0.17 -10.23 -0.43
C THR A 79 0.94 -9.35 -1.03
N ARG A 80 0.62 -8.09 -1.36
CA ARG A 80 1.58 -7.15 -1.95
C ARG A 80 2.69 -6.78 -0.97
N ARG A 81 2.38 -6.49 0.29
CA ARG A 81 3.40 -6.19 1.32
C ARG A 81 4.28 -7.40 1.61
N ALA A 82 3.67 -8.58 1.77
CA ALA A 82 4.39 -9.83 1.98
C ALA A 82 5.37 -10.15 0.84
N ALA A 83 5.01 -9.84 -0.41
CA ALA A 83 5.89 -10.04 -1.57
C ALA A 83 7.19 -9.23 -1.51
N VAL A 84 7.20 -8.11 -0.76
CA VAL A 84 8.40 -7.30 -0.50
C VAL A 84 9.11 -7.81 0.76
N VAL A 85 8.42 -7.86 1.90
CA VAL A 85 9.03 -8.13 3.22
C VAL A 85 9.62 -9.54 3.32
N ASN A 86 9.00 -10.54 2.69
CA ASN A 86 9.47 -11.93 2.77
C ASN A 86 10.73 -12.21 1.94
N ARG A 87 11.21 -11.25 1.15
CA ARG A 87 12.46 -11.36 0.40
C ARG A 87 13.71 -11.16 1.28
N GLY A 88 13.53 -10.70 2.51
CA GLY A 88 14.63 -10.28 3.36
C GLY A 88 15.34 -9.06 2.79
N TYR A 89 16.58 -8.86 3.21
CA TYR A 89 17.41 -7.76 2.73
C TYR A 89 18.85 -8.20 2.51
N ALA A 90 19.58 -7.41 1.75
CA ALA A 90 21.00 -7.54 1.54
C ALA A 90 21.70 -6.18 1.66
N VAL A 91 22.92 -6.18 2.16
CA VAL A 91 23.79 -5.00 2.22
C VAL A 91 25.04 -5.30 1.39
N ALA A 92 25.20 -4.59 0.28
CA ALA A 92 26.35 -4.73 -0.60
C ALA A 92 27.39 -3.64 -0.30
N ASP A 93 28.60 -4.03 0.07
CA ASP A 93 29.66 -3.09 0.46
C ASP A 93 30.12 -2.19 -0.68
N GLY A 94 30.16 -2.71 -1.91
CA GLY A 94 30.73 -2.01 -3.06
C GLY A 94 32.19 -1.61 -2.79
N GLU A 95 32.48 -0.32 -2.91
CA GLU A 95 33.80 0.28 -2.65
C GLU A 95 33.90 0.93 -1.26
N ALA A 96 32.94 0.66 -0.37
CA ALA A 96 32.95 1.23 0.97
C ALA A 96 34.19 0.77 1.76
N ARG A 97 34.73 1.67 2.58
CA ARG A 97 35.80 1.34 3.53
C ARG A 97 35.31 0.25 4.49
N SER A 98 36.18 -0.69 4.85
CA SER A 98 35.80 -1.90 5.61
C SER A 98 35.13 -1.62 6.95
N ASP A 99 35.55 -0.57 7.66
CA ASP A 99 34.95 -0.12 8.92
C ASP A 99 33.56 0.51 8.74
N VAL A 100 33.34 1.26 7.65
CA VAL A 100 32.01 1.81 7.29
C VAL A 100 31.08 0.66 6.90
N ALA A 101 31.58 -0.31 6.13
CA ALA A 101 30.84 -1.51 5.77
C ALA A 101 30.44 -2.36 6.98
N ALA A 102 31.39 -2.61 7.90
CA ALA A 102 31.10 -3.32 9.15
C ALA A 102 30.06 -2.57 9.99
N TYR A 103 30.21 -1.25 10.12
CA TYR A 103 29.25 -0.42 10.86
C TYR A 103 27.84 -0.48 10.28
N VAL A 104 27.65 -0.36 8.96
CA VAL A 104 26.30 -0.40 8.36
C VAL A 104 25.64 -1.77 8.52
N ARG A 105 26.40 -2.87 8.39
CA ARG A 105 25.86 -4.21 8.67
C ARG A 105 25.42 -4.34 10.12
N GLU A 106 26.25 -3.89 11.06
CA GLU A 106 25.93 -3.92 12.49
C GLU A 106 24.75 -3.00 12.81
N LEU A 107 24.69 -1.81 12.22
CA LEU A 107 23.60 -0.85 12.39
C LEU A 107 22.26 -1.49 12.05
N ILE A 108 22.14 -2.12 10.87
CA ILE A 108 20.88 -2.74 10.44
C ILE A 108 20.56 -3.98 11.27
N ALA A 109 21.57 -4.81 11.57
CA ALA A 109 21.38 -6.03 12.34
C ALA A 109 20.97 -5.78 13.81
N THR A 110 21.22 -4.58 14.34
CA THR A 110 20.97 -4.24 15.75
C THR A 110 19.69 -3.43 15.98
N ILE A 111 18.98 -3.04 14.92
CA ILE A 111 17.64 -2.45 15.03
C ILE A 111 16.66 -3.57 15.39
N GLU A 112 16.08 -3.49 16.59
CA GLU A 112 15.26 -4.54 17.21
C GLU A 112 14.08 -4.98 16.33
N ASN A 113 13.43 -4.01 15.68
CA ASN A 113 12.19 -4.23 14.93
C ASN A 113 12.35 -3.92 13.44
N PHE A 114 13.54 -4.09 12.86
CA PHE A 114 13.81 -3.62 11.50
C PHE A 114 12.85 -4.21 10.45
N ARG A 115 12.56 -5.51 10.51
CA ARG A 115 11.62 -6.16 9.57
C ARG A 115 10.20 -5.60 9.71
N GLU A 116 9.73 -5.43 10.94
CA GLU A 116 8.41 -4.83 11.22
C GLU A 116 8.34 -3.40 10.71
N ALA A 117 9.38 -2.60 10.94
CA ALA A 117 9.46 -1.23 10.45
C ALA A 117 9.42 -1.15 8.91
N LEU A 118 10.03 -2.10 8.20
CA LEU A 118 9.91 -2.19 6.73
C LEU A 118 8.46 -2.49 6.31
N GLU A 119 7.75 -3.35 7.04
CA GLU A 119 6.34 -3.65 6.78
C GLU A 119 5.43 -2.45 7.09
N GLU A 120 5.63 -1.79 8.22
CA GLU A 120 4.90 -0.58 8.59
C GLU A 120 5.14 0.55 7.59
N ALA A 121 6.37 0.70 7.08
CA ALA A 121 6.69 1.67 6.03
C ALA A 121 5.85 1.42 4.77
N LEU A 122 5.65 0.16 4.35
CA LEU A 122 4.76 -0.21 3.24
C LEU A 122 3.28 0.11 3.49
N GLY A 123 2.90 0.53 4.70
CA GLY A 123 1.64 1.23 4.97
C GLY A 123 1.43 2.47 4.09
N ALA A 124 2.50 3.05 3.54
CA ALA A 124 2.43 4.16 2.58
C ALA A 124 1.67 3.79 1.29
N LEU A 125 1.53 2.51 0.95
CA LEU A 125 0.66 2.08 -0.15
C LEU A 125 -0.81 2.47 0.11
N THR A 126 -1.22 2.52 1.38
CA THR A 126 -2.59 2.85 1.82
C THR A 126 -2.76 4.34 2.05
N THR A 127 -1.80 4.98 2.71
CA THR A 127 -1.92 6.37 3.17
C THR A 127 -1.19 7.37 2.28
N GLY A 128 -0.41 6.90 1.29
CA GLY A 128 0.47 7.71 0.45
C GLY A 128 1.87 7.88 1.05
N PHE A 129 1.97 8.08 2.37
CA PHE A 129 3.23 8.15 3.10
C PHE A 129 3.12 7.58 4.51
N VAL A 130 4.25 7.21 5.11
CA VAL A 130 4.38 6.83 6.53
C VAL A 130 5.68 7.45 7.08
N PRO A 131 5.59 8.29 8.12
CA PRO A 131 6.75 8.70 8.90
C PRO A 131 7.12 7.62 9.92
N LEU A 132 8.40 7.29 10.02
CA LEU A 132 8.95 6.41 11.05
C LEU A 132 9.92 7.20 11.92
N GLU A 133 9.64 7.27 13.21
CA GLU A 133 10.48 7.94 14.20
C GLU A 133 11.70 7.07 14.52
N ILE A 134 12.88 7.69 14.48
CA ILE A 134 14.16 7.07 14.79
C ILE A 134 14.45 7.21 16.28
N PHE A 135 14.76 6.09 16.94
CA PHE A 135 15.27 6.07 18.30
C PHE A 135 16.78 5.83 18.28
N TRP A 136 17.52 6.94 18.32
CA TRP A 136 18.98 6.92 18.39
C TRP A 136 19.48 6.42 19.74
N THR A 137 20.59 5.69 19.73
CA THR A 137 21.33 5.24 20.91
C THR A 137 22.83 5.35 20.64
N VAL A 138 23.67 5.26 21.67
CA VAL A 138 25.13 5.26 21.55
C VAL A 138 25.67 3.92 22.01
N ARG A 139 26.48 3.28 21.18
CA ARG A 139 27.17 2.02 21.50
C ARG A 139 28.64 2.15 21.13
N SER A 140 29.52 1.87 22.07
CA SER A 140 30.98 1.94 21.87
C SER A 140 31.44 3.28 21.26
N GLY A 141 30.84 4.39 21.68
CA GLY A 141 31.18 5.74 21.19
C GLY A 141 30.65 6.08 19.79
N ARG A 142 29.81 5.23 19.19
CA ARG A 142 29.16 5.46 17.89
C ARG A 142 27.65 5.56 18.04
N TRP A 143 27.02 6.37 17.19
CA TRP A 143 25.57 6.44 17.06
C TRP A 143 25.03 5.19 16.37
N PHE A 144 24.01 4.60 16.97
CA PHE A 144 23.23 3.47 16.46
C PHE A 144 21.73 3.78 16.58
N ILE A 145 20.90 2.89 16.07
CA ILE A 145 19.44 3.01 16.13
C ILE A 145 18.92 1.78 16.85
N SER A 146 18.15 1.97 17.93
CA SER A 146 17.56 0.86 18.68
C SER A 146 16.31 0.33 17.99
N ARG A 147 15.42 1.22 17.54
CA ARG A 147 14.16 0.87 16.88
C ARG A 147 13.66 2.00 15.98
N LEU A 148 12.74 1.64 15.09
CA LEU A 148 12.00 2.55 14.23
C LEU A 148 10.51 2.41 14.55
N VAL A 149 9.79 3.51 14.74
CA VAL A 149 8.36 3.43 15.11
C VAL A 149 7.53 4.19 14.08
N ALA A 150 6.68 3.50 13.33
CA ALA A 150 5.74 4.18 12.46
C ALA A 150 4.79 5.08 13.28
N ARG A 151 4.63 6.31 12.82
CA ARG A 151 3.69 7.28 13.38
C ARG A 151 2.57 7.48 12.41
N ASP A 152 1.39 7.83 12.93
CA ASP A 152 0.19 8.04 12.13
C ASP A 152 0.37 9.25 11.18
N PRO A 153 0.36 9.05 9.84
CA PRO A 153 0.33 10.10 8.85
C PRO A 153 -0.67 11.24 9.09
N ALA A 154 -1.81 10.98 9.72
CA ALA A 154 -2.84 12.00 9.97
C ALA A 154 -2.36 13.11 10.92
N ARG A 155 -1.26 12.88 11.66
CA ARG A 155 -0.65 13.87 12.57
C ARG A 155 0.37 14.77 11.90
N TYR A 156 0.63 14.61 10.60
CA TYR A 156 1.71 15.31 9.92
C TYR A 156 1.24 15.99 8.64
N VAL A 157 1.87 17.13 8.35
CA VAL A 157 1.71 17.90 7.12
C VAL A 157 3.06 18.17 6.48
N PHE A 158 3.06 18.69 5.26
CA PHE A 158 4.27 19.09 4.56
C PHE A 158 4.27 20.59 4.30
N ASP A 159 5.40 21.25 4.53
CA ASP A 159 5.58 22.63 4.05
C ASP A 159 5.72 22.67 2.53
N VAL A 160 5.76 23.88 1.99
CA VAL A 160 6.00 24.17 0.57
C VAL A 160 7.31 23.60 0.01
N ASP A 161 8.27 23.24 0.86
CA ASP A 161 9.54 22.60 0.47
C ASP A 161 9.45 21.06 0.59
N GLY A 162 8.27 20.53 0.92
CA GLY A 162 8.02 19.09 1.07
C GLY A 162 8.61 18.49 2.34
N ARG A 163 8.94 19.30 3.36
CA ARG A 163 9.51 18.86 4.65
C ARG A 163 8.39 18.55 5.64
N LEU A 164 8.60 17.49 6.42
CA LEU A 164 7.62 16.98 7.38
C LEU A 164 7.45 17.94 8.57
N ARG A 165 6.21 18.21 8.95
CA ARG A 165 5.83 18.98 10.13
C ARG A 165 4.81 18.21 10.95
N LEU A 166 4.90 18.30 12.28
CA LEU A 166 4.02 17.63 13.24
C LEU A 166 2.92 18.60 13.66
N LEU A 167 1.66 18.23 13.48
CA LEU A 167 0.53 18.98 14.00
C LEU A 167 0.49 18.86 15.52
N THR A 168 0.39 20.00 16.21
CA THR A 168 0.31 20.11 17.67
C THR A 168 -0.90 20.95 18.06
N GLU A 169 -1.25 20.97 19.35
CA GLU A 169 -2.33 21.85 19.83
C GLU A 169 -1.97 23.33 19.65
N SER A 170 -0.68 23.68 19.75
CA SER A 170 -0.15 25.03 19.49
C SER A 170 -0.17 25.39 18.00
N GLU A 171 0.14 24.44 17.12
CA GLU A 171 0.22 24.64 15.66
C GLU A 171 -0.65 23.61 14.92
N PRO A 172 -1.99 23.72 14.99
CA PRO A 172 -2.91 22.70 14.47
C PRO A 172 -3.10 22.75 12.94
N VAL A 173 -2.53 23.75 12.26
CA VAL A 173 -2.61 23.93 10.81
C VAL A 173 -1.24 23.80 10.15
N GLU A 174 -0.28 24.64 10.54
CA GLU A 174 1.07 24.62 9.94
C GLU A 174 1.94 23.48 10.48
N GLY A 175 1.64 23.03 11.71
CA GLY A 175 2.50 22.12 12.46
C GLY A 175 3.86 22.70 12.82
N GLU A 176 4.55 22.05 13.74
CA GLU A 176 5.92 22.35 14.13
C GLU A 176 6.92 21.56 13.27
N PRO A 177 8.07 22.15 12.90
CA PRO A 177 9.09 21.42 12.15
C PRO A 177 9.62 20.27 13.00
N VAL A 178 9.70 19.06 12.43
CA VAL A 178 10.26 17.92 13.15
C VAL A 178 11.77 18.10 13.36
N PRO A 179 12.36 17.61 14.46
CA PRO A 179 13.79 17.70 14.67
C PRO A 179 14.57 17.00 13.54
N PRO A 180 15.70 17.57 13.08
CA PRO A 180 16.54 16.93 12.08
C PRO A 180 16.96 15.51 12.49
N LEU A 181 17.01 14.59 11.52
CA LEU A 181 17.41 13.19 11.71
C LEU A 181 16.51 12.39 12.68
N LYS A 182 15.35 12.92 13.09
CA LYS A 182 14.44 12.23 14.00
C LYS A 182 13.45 11.30 13.29
N TYR A 183 13.26 11.47 11.98
CA TYR A 183 12.32 10.70 11.19
C TYR A 183 12.92 10.28 9.85
N ILE A 184 12.56 9.08 9.41
CA ILE A 184 12.53 8.76 7.98
C ILE A 184 11.08 8.85 7.49
N VAL A 185 10.86 9.19 6.22
CA VAL A 185 9.54 9.25 5.62
C VAL A 185 9.53 8.40 4.35
N HIS A 186 8.83 7.27 4.41
CA HIS A 186 8.57 6.46 3.22
C HIS A 186 7.34 7.00 2.50
N ARG A 187 7.43 7.18 1.18
CA ARG A 187 6.38 7.78 0.35
C ARG A 187 6.15 6.93 -0.90
N HIS A 188 4.91 6.56 -1.17
CA HIS A 188 4.53 5.86 -2.40
C HIS A 188 4.15 6.87 -3.49
N ARG A 189 4.90 6.87 -4.60
CA ARG A 189 4.67 7.73 -5.78
C ARG A 189 4.51 9.23 -5.47
N ALA A 190 5.33 9.74 -4.54
CA ALA A 190 5.41 11.17 -4.27
C ALA A 190 6.09 11.92 -5.43
N THR A 191 5.69 13.18 -5.59
CA THR A 191 6.29 14.13 -6.52
C THR A 191 6.66 15.40 -5.76
N ALA A 192 7.42 16.31 -6.38
CA ALA A 192 7.71 17.61 -5.77
C ALA A 192 6.41 18.35 -5.36
N ASP A 193 5.39 18.32 -6.24
CA ASP A 193 4.08 18.92 -5.97
C ASP A 193 3.17 18.12 -5.05
N ASN A 194 3.54 16.88 -4.72
CA ASN A 194 2.73 16.02 -3.85
C ASN A 194 3.64 15.21 -2.92
N PRO A 195 4.12 15.83 -1.83
CA PRO A 195 4.93 15.15 -0.83
C PRO A 195 4.15 14.12 -0.01
N TYR A 196 2.81 14.18 -0.01
CA TYR A 196 1.94 13.19 0.64
C TYR A 196 1.96 11.83 -0.07
N GLY A 197 2.48 11.75 -1.29
CA GLY A 197 2.41 10.54 -2.09
C GLY A 197 1.00 10.26 -2.60
N ARG A 198 0.77 9.03 -3.08
CA ARG A 198 -0.51 8.61 -3.64
C ARG A 198 -0.92 7.26 -3.09
N SER A 199 -2.10 7.20 -2.47
CA SER A 199 -2.69 5.91 -2.08
C SER A 199 -3.01 5.05 -3.30
N VAL A 200 -2.72 3.75 -3.22
CA VAL A 200 -3.20 2.73 -4.19
C VAL A 200 -4.72 2.58 -4.10
N LEU A 201 -5.33 2.91 -2.96
CA LEU A 201 -6.76 2.77 -2.72
C LEU A 201 -7.58 3.96 -3.22
N ARG A 202 -6.94 5.08 -3.55
CA ARG A 202 -7.59 6.27 -4.13
C ARG A 202 -8.57 5.94 -5.27
N PRO A 203 -8.17 5.24 -6.36
CA PRO A 203 -9.10 4.87 -7.43
C PRO A 203 -10.15 3.83 -7.01
N LEU A 204 -9.99 3.16 -5.86
CA LEU A 204 -10.89 2.12 -5.37
C LEU A 204 -12.01 2.64 -4.48
N TYR A 205 -12.06 3.96 -4.21
CA TYR A 205 -13.13 4.57 -3.41
C TYR A 205 -14.53 4.21 -3.93
N TRP A 206 -14.78 4.39 -5.23
CA TRP A 206 -16.09 4.09 -5.83
C TRP A 206 -16.38 2.58 -5.92
N PRO A 207 -15.46 1.72 -6.40
CA PRO A 207 -15.64 0.27 -6.33
C PRO A 207 -16.02 -0.23 -4.94
N VAL A 208 -15.37 0.25 -3.87
CA VAL A 208 -15.69 -0.14 -2.48
C VAL A 208 -17.07 0.38 -2.09
N THR A 209 -17.33 1.68 -2.30
CA THR A 209 -18.60 2.31 -1.94
C THR A 209 -19.79 1.61 -2.59
N PHE A 210 -19.72 1.33 -3.89
CA PHE A 210 -20.79 0.64 -4.59
C PHE A 210 -20.87 -0.85 -4.27
N SER A 211 -19.75 -1.54 -4.01
CA SER A 211 -19.79 -2.94 -3.56
C SER A 211 -20.54 -3.07 -2.23
N ARG A 212 -20.30 -2.18 -1.27
CA ARG A 212 -21.00 -2.17 0.03
C ARG A 212 -22.51 -1.96 -0.14
N ALA A 213 -22.90 -1.02 -1.01
CA ALA A 213 -24.31 -0.83 -1.36
C ALA A 213 -24.89 -2.07 -2.07
N GLY A 214 -24.12 -2.68 -2.97
CA GLY A 214 -24.48 -3.90 -3.69
C GLY A 214 -24.76 -5.08 -2.76
N TRP A 215 -23.94 -5.32 -1.74
CA TRP A 215 -24.20 -6.33 -0.72
C TRP A 215 -25.52 -6.11 0.01
N LYS A 216 -25.80 -4.87 0.41
CA LYS A 216 -27.07 -4.50 1.05
C LYS A 216 -28.25 -4.76 0.11
N TRP A 217 -28.16 -4.33 -1.15
CA TRP A 217 -29.23 -4.53 -2.14
C TRP A 217 -29.45 -6.00 -2.46
N TRP A 218 -28.38 -6.78 -2.58
CA TRP A 218 -28.46 -8.22 -2.80
C TRP A 218 -29.14 -8.94 -1.63
N ALA A 219 -28.79 -8.58 -0.38
CA ALA A 219 -29.45 -9.13 0.81
C ALA A 219 -30.95 -8.77 0.84
N THR A 220 -31.31 -7.51 0.58
CA THR A 220 -32.72 -7.09 0.50
C THR A 220 -33.47 -7.77 -0.64
N ALA A 221 -32.81 -8.01 -1.77
CA ALA A 221 -33.41 -8.75 -2.88
C ALA A 221 -33.70 -10.20 -2.46
N ILE A 222 -32.75 -10.89 -1.84
CA ILE A 222 -32.95 -12.26 -1.33
C ILE A 222 -34.11 -12.31 -0.33
N GLU A 223 -34.20 -11.36 0.59
CA GLU A 223 -35.29 -11.30 1.56
C GLU A 223 -36.66 -11.14 0.86
N LYS A 224 -36.76 -10.21 -0.09
CA LYS A 224 -38.01 -9.91 -0.78
C LYS A 224 -38.46 -11.02 -1.73
N TYR A 225 -37.53 -11.72 -2.39
CA TYR A 225 -37.84 -12.78 -3.35
C TYR A 225 -37.79 -14.19 -2.73
N GLY A 226 -37.19 -14.34 -1.55
CA GLY A 226 -37.12 -15.60 -0.81
C GLY A 226 -38.38 -15.89 0.01
N MET A 227 -39.23 -14.89 0.23
CA MET A 227 -40.52 -15.06 0.92
C MET A 227 -41.67 -14.55 0.03
N PRO A 228 -42.51 -15.44 -0.52
CA PRO A 228 -43.69 -15.02 -1.27
C PRO A 228 -44.65 -14.24 -0.37
N ILE A 229 -45.35 -13.26 -0.94
CA ILE A 229 -46.44 -12.59 -0.21
C ILE A 229 -47.62 -13.57 -0.16
N VAL A 230 -48.04 -13.94 1.04
CA VAL A 230 -49.20 -14.81 1.25
C VAL A 230 -50.45 -13.96 1.39
N THR A 231 -51.43 -14.14 0.52
CA THR A 231 -52.77 -13.54 0.67
C THR A 231 -53.76 -14.66 0.98
N ALA A 232 -54.48 -14.53 2.10
CA ALA A 232 -55.47 -15.50 2.52
C ALA A 232 -56.84 -14.84 2.59
N SER A 233 -57.85 -15.50 2.01
CA SER A 233 -59.25 -15.09 2.09
C SER A 233 -60.12 -16.22 2.61
N CYS A 234 -61.15 -15.87 3.38
CA CYS A 234 -62.10 -16.81 3.96
C CYS A 234 -63.53 -16.29 3.76
N PRO A 235 -64.55 -17.18 3.75
CA PRO A 235 -65.93 -16.77 3.54
C PRO A 235 -66.43 -15.82 4.63
N GLU A 236 -67.23 -14.81 4.25
CA GLU A 236 -67.83 -13.88 5.21
C GLU A 236 -68.75 -14.57 6.21
N SER A 237 -69.36 -15.70 5.82
CA SER A 237 -70.26 -16.51 6.65
C SER A 237 -69.57 -17.32 7.75
N GLY A 238 -68.23 -17.33 7.82
CA GLY A 238 -67.47 -18.08 8.83
C GLY A 238 -67.57 -17.49 10.24
N SER A 239 -67.55 -18.35 11.26
CA SER A 239 -67.56 -17.90 12.66
C SER A 239 -66.25 -17.16 13.02
N PRO A 240 -66.26 -16.28 14.04
CA PRO A 240 -65.03 -15.61 14.51
C PRO A 240 -63.94 -16.62 14.91
N GLU A 241 -64.33 -17.77 15.47
CA GLU A 241 -63.41 -18.82 15.89
C GLU A 241 -62.74 -19.51 14.70
N ASP A 242 -63.49 -19.78 13.63
CA ASP A 242 -62.94 -20.37 12.40
C ASP A 242 -61.98 -19.41 11.69
N ARG A 243 -62.26 -18.09 11.74
CA ARG A 243 -61.33 -17.07 11.22
C ARG A 243 -60.02 -17.05 11.99
N SER A 244 -60.07 -17.12 13.33
CA SER A 244 -58.85 -17.17 14.15
C SER A 244 -58.04 -18.45 13.89
N ARG A 245 -58.69 -19.62 13.78
CA ARG A 245 -58.00 -20.87 13.43
C ARG A 245 -57.37 -20.81 12.04
N PHE A 246 -58.03 -20.17 11.07
CA PHE A 246 -57.48 -19.98 9.73
C PHE A 246 -56.30 -19.00 9.72
N GLU A 247 -56.33 -17.94 10.52
CA GLU A 247 -55.19 -17.03 10.67
C GLU A 247 -53.97 -17.74 11.29
N GLU A 248 -54.17 -18.53 12.35
CA GLU A 248 -53.12 -19.36 12.96
C GLU A 248 -52.55 -20.36 11.95
N PHE A 249 -53.42 -21.00 11.16
CA PHE A 249 -53.01 -21.88 10.08
C PHE A 249 -52.16 -21.16 9.01
N VAL A 250 -52.59 -19.99 8.53
CA VAL A 250 -51.82 -19.20 7.55
C VAL A 250 -50.46 -18.77 8.11
N ARG A 251 -50.40 -18.41 9.39
CA ARG A 251 -49.12 -18.13 10.09
C ARG A 251 -48.23 -19.37 10.15
N SER A 252 -48.79 -20.57 10.27
CA SER A 252 -48.05 -21.84 10.30
C SER A 252 -47.51 -22.29 8.93
N LEU A 253 -48.04 -21.75 7.81
CA LEU A 253 -47.62 -22.13 6.46
C LEU A 253 -46.17 -21.76 6.12
N GLN A 254 -45.51 -20.90 6.91
CA GLN A 254 -44.07 -20.64 6.76
C GLN A 254 -43.21 -21.90 7.02
N ALA A 255 -43.74 -22.91 7.72
CA ALA A 255 -43.01 -24.14 8.05
C ALA A 255 -43.29 -25.33 7.12
N TYR A 256 -44.37 -25.29 6.31
CA TYR A 256 -44.82 -26.44 5.51
C TYR A 256 -45.08 -26.04 4.05
N SER A 257 -44.56 -26.84 3.11
CA SER A 257 -44.57 -26.54 1.67
C SER A 257 -45.88 -26.92 0.94
N TRP A 258 -46.87 -27.45 1.64
CA TRP A 258 -48.17 -27.81 1.08
C TRP A 258 -49.25 -27.75 2.16
N SER A 259 -50.49 -27.53 1.75
CA SER A 259 -51.63 -27.60 2.65
C SER A 259 -52.93 -27.89 1.89
N VAL A 260 -53.95 -28.35 2.62
CA VAL A 260 -55.29 -28.57 2.09
C VAL A 260 -56.22 -27.62 2.84
N VAL A 261 -56.92 -26.77 2.09
CA VAL A 261 -57.90 -25.83 2.63
C VAL A 261 -59.33 -26.26 2.24
N PRO A 262 -60.33 -26.09 3.12
CA PRO A 262 -61.72 -26.38 2.80
C PRO A 262 -62.27 -25.51 1.66
N GLU A 263 -63.34 -25.96 1.03
CA GLU A 263 -64.02 -25.20 -0.02
C GLU A 263 -64.46 -23.81 0.47
N GLY A 264 -64.17 -22.77 -0.33
CA GLY A 264 -64.41 -21.36 0.02
C GLY A 264 -63.28 -20.65 0.76
N TYR A 265 -62.26 -21.37 1.24
CA TYR A 265 -61.03 -20.79 1.78
C TYR A 265 -59.94 -20.78 0.70
N LEU A 266 -59.23 -19.67 0.58
CA LEU A 266 -58.20 -19.51 -0.45
C LEU A 266 -56.93 -18.95 0.17
N VAL A 267 -55.80 -19.57 -0.19
CA VAL A 267 -54.46 -19.07 0.12
C VAL A 267 -53.71 -18.94 -1.19
N GLU A 268 -53.35 -17.71 -1.56
CA GLU A 268 -52.58 -17.39 -2.76
C GLU A 268 -51.17 -16.94 -2.38
N LEU A 269 -50.19 -17.44 -3.13
CA LEU A 269 -48.81 -17.02 -3.04
C LEU A 269 -48.53 -16.07 -4.20
N HIS A 270 -48.31 -14.80 -3.89
CA HIS A 270 -47.88 -13.81 -4.88
C HIS A 270 -46.36 -13.75 -4.88
N GLU A 271 -45.76 -14.32 -5.93
CA GLU A 271 -44.35 -14.10 -6.23
C GLU A 271 -44.19 -12.72 -6.86
N ALA A 272 -43.26 -11.91 -6.34
CA ALA A 272 -42.82 -10.74 -7.07
C ALA A 272 -42.12 -11.23 -8.36
N LYS A 273 -42.59 -10.77 -9.54
CA LYS A 273 -41.92 -11.06 -10.82
C LYS A 273 -40.43 -10.79 -10.64
N ARG A 274 -39.58 -11.79 -10.88
CA ARG A 274 -38.11 -11.68 -10.78
C ARG A 274 -37.65 -10.51 -11.65
N ALA A 275 -37.43 -9.34 -11.06
CA ALA A 275 -36.49 -8.39 -11.64
C ALA A 275 -35.12 -9.01 -11.36
N SER A 276 -34.46 -9.49 -12.42
CA SER A 276 -33.16 -10.18 -12.44
C SER A 276 -32.30 -9.99 -11.18
N GLY A 277 -32.53 -10.82 -10.16
CA GLY A 277 -31.61 -10.93 -9.01
C GLY A 277 -30.20 -11.39 -9.44
N ASP A 278 -30.09 -11.89 -10.68
CA ASP A 278 -28.87 -12.38 -11.33
C ASP A 278 -27.84 -11.28 -11.62
N ASP A 279 -28.20 -9.99 -11.63
CA ASP A 279 -27.26 -8.92 -12.04
C ASP A 279 -26.35 -8.41 -10.90
N TYR A 280 -26.73 -8.64 -9.63
CA TYR A 280 -25.98 -8.12 -8.48
C TYR A 280 -24.65 -8.86 -8.23
N LEU A 281 -24.66 -10.18 -8.33
CA LEU A 281 -23.47 -10.99 -8.06
C LEU A 281 -22.36 -10.76 -9.12
N PRO A 282 -22.66 -10.71 -10.44
CA PRO A 282 -21.69 -10.31 -11.45
C PRO A 282 -21.13 -8.91 -11.24
N PHE A 283 -21.96 -7.96 -10.79
CA PHE A 283 -21.49 -6.62 -10.45
C PHE A 283 -20.48 -6.63 -9.29
N LEU A 284 -20.77 -7.37 -8.21
CA LEU A 284 -19.86 -7.51 -7.07
C LEU A 284 -18.54 -8.18 -7.49
N GLN A 285 -18.61 -9.24 -8.29
CA GLN A 285 -17.43 -9.92 -8.84
C GLN A 285 -16.59 -9.01 -9.74
N TYR A 286 -17.22 -8.18 -10.56
CA TYR A 286 -16.53 -7.19 -11.38
C TYR A 286 -15.80 -6.15 -10.51
N ALA A 287 -16.45 -5.67 -9.45
CA ALA A 287 -15.83 -4.74 -8.52
C ALA A 287 -14.62 -5.36 -7.79
N ASP A 288 -14.72 -6.60 -7.32
CA ASP A 288 -13.61 -7.32 -6.70
C ASP A 288 -12.45 -7.55 -7.69
N THR A 289 -12.77 -7.89 -8.94
CA THR A 289 -11.78 -8.00 -10.02
C THR A 289 -11.00 -6.70 -10.21
N LYS A 290 -11.69 -5.54 -10.19
CA LYS A 290 -11.02 -4.23 -10.30
C LYS A 290 -10.16 -3.89 -9.10
N LYS A 291 -10.57 -4.25 -7.89
CA LYS A 291 -9.75 -4.08 -6.68
C LYS A 291 -8.43 -4.85 -6.81
N LEU A 292 -8.50 -6.12 -7.23
CA LEU A 292 -7.32 -6.96 -7.45
C LEU A 292 -6.40 -6.42 -8.55
N GLN A 293 -6.97 -6.01 -9.70
CA GLN A 293 -6.19 -5.45 -10.81
C GLN A 293 -5.44 -4.18 -10.39
N VAL A 294 -6.05 -3.30 -9.61
CA VAL A 294 -5.38 -2.06 -9.15
C VAL A 294 -4.27 -2.35 -8.15
N ILE A 295 -4.48 -3.29 -7.22
CA ILE A 295 -3.52 -3.56 -6.14
C ILE A 295 -2.38 -4.45 -6.62
N LEU A 296 -2.69 -5.55 -7.30
CA LEU A 296 -1.74 -6.60 -7.67
C LEU A 296 -1.36 -6.59 -9.15
N GLY A 297 -1.99 -5.76 -9.99
CA GLY A 297 -1.80 -5.76 -11.44
C GLY A 297 -2.48 -6.92 -12.18
N GLN A 298 -3.19 -7.78 -11.46
CA GLN A 298 -3.78 -9.03 -11.97
C GLN A 298 -5.06 -9.40 -11.22
N ASN A 299 -5.88 -10.28 -11.79
CA ASN A 299 -7.16 -10.78 -11.27
C ASN A 299 -7.21 -12.31 -11.11
N LEU A 300 -6.05 -12.93 -10.84
CA LEU A 300 -5.79 -14.37 -10.94
C LEU A 300 -6.75 -15.31 -10.16
N THR A 301 -7.61 -14.80 -9.28
CA THR A 301 -8.55 -15.63 -8.51
C THR A 301 -9.89 -15.90 -9.21
N ALA A 302 -10.30 -15.11 -10.23
CA ALA A 302 -11.61 -15.28 -10.87
C ALA A 302 -11.54 -15.86 -12.31
N GLU A 303 -10.59 -15.44 -13.15
CA GLU A 303 -10.59 -15.81 -14.58
C GLU A 303 -9.85 -17.12 -14.90
N VAL A 304 -8.90 -17.54 -14.06
CA VAL A 304 -8.11 -18.76 -14.32
C VAL A 304 -8.87 -20.04 -14.03
N ALA A 305 -9.88 -20.00 -13.15
CA ALA A 305 -10.68 -21.17 -12.79
C ALA A 305 -11.40 -21.80 -13.99
N ASP A 306 -11.75 -20.99 -15.00
CA ASP A 306 -12.56 -21.46 -16.13
C ASP A 306 -11.71 -21.79 -17.39
N ARG A 307 -10.56 -21.12 -17.63
CA ARG A 307 -9.77 -21.26 -18.89
C ARG A 307 -8.25 -20.99 -18.81
N GLY A 308 -7.63 -20.88 -17.64
CA GLY A 308 -6.25 -20.37 -17.55
C GLY A 308 -5.16 -21.36 -18.02
N SER A 309 -4.42 -20.99 -19.08
CA SER A 309 -3.22 -21.73 -19.52
C SER A 309 -1.98 -21.38 -18.66
N ARG A 310 -0.98 -22.28 -18.60
CA ARG A 310 0.31 -22.02 -17.90
C ARG A 310 0.96 -20.69 -18.32
N ALA A 311 0.82 -20.30 -19.60
CA ALA A 311 1.38 -19.06 -20.13
C ALA A 311 0.73 -17.81 -19.50
N GLN A 312 -0.59 -17.85 -19.26
CA GLN A 312 -1.31 -16.73 -18.64
C GLN A 312 -0.90 -16.55 -17.17
N ALA A 313 -0.76 -17.64 -16.42
CA ALA A 313 -0.27 -17.59 -15.04
C ALA A 313 1.16 -17.01 -14.95
N GLN A 314 2.01 -17.26 -15.95
CA GLN A 314 3.35 -16.70 -16.02
C GLN A 314 3.35 -15.18 -16.23
N VAL A 315 2.60 -14.68 -17.22
CA VAL A 315 2.49 -13.22 -17.49
C VAL A 315 1.98 -12.47 -16.27
N HIS A 316 0.98 -13.02 -15.57
CA HIS A 316 0.48 -12.42 -14.34
C HIS A 316 1.57 -12.33 -13.25
N ASN A 317 2.31 -13.41 -13.02
CA ASN A 317 3.41 -13.41 -12.07
C ASN A 317 4.49 -12.38 -12.42
N GLU A 318 4.76 -12.14 -13.70
CA GLU A 318 5.69 -11.10 -14.17
C GLU A 318 5.20 -9.69 -13.80
N VAL A 319 3.93 -9.37 -14.06
CA VAL A 319 3.34 -8.07 -13.67
C VAL A 319 3.39 -7.85 -12.15
N ARG A 320 3.01 -8.88 -11.37
CA ARG A 320 3.09 -8.81 -9.90
C ARG A 320 4.54 -8.62 -9.44
N HIS A 321 5.49 -9.26 -10.12
CA HIS A 321 6.91 -9.14 -9.83
C HIS A 321 7.42 -7.72 -10.09
N ASP A 322 7.03 -7.08 -11.19
CA ASP A 322 7.42 -5.70 -11.50
C ASP A 322 6.91 -4.70 -10.45
N ILE A 323 5.66 -4.88 -10.00
CA ILE A 323 5.09 -4.07 -8.90
C ILE A 323 5.90 -4.27 -7.62
N THR A 324 6.21 -5.52 -7.28
CA THR A 324 7.00 -5.86 -6.10
C THR A 324 8.41 -5.25 -6.18
N LEU A 325 9.03 -5.28 -7.37
CA LEU A 325 10.34 -4.68 -7.63
C LEU A 325 10.30 -3.17 -7.41
N ALA A 326 9.27 -2.49 -7.92
CA ALA A 326 9.12 -1.05 -7.74
C ALA A 326 8.97 -0.66 -6.25
N ASP A 327 8.11 -1.37 -5.51
CA ASP A 327 7.89 -1.11 -4.08
C ASP A 327 9.16 -1.39 -3.25
N ALA A 328 9.83 -2.51 -3.52
CA ALA A 328 11.08 -2.90 -2.87
C ALA A 328 12.21 -1.90 -3.12
N THR A 329 12.34 -1.40 -4.35
CA THR A 329 13.35 -0.40 -4.74
C THR A 329 13.10 0.92 -4.03
N ALA A 330 11.86 1.42 -4.03
CA ALA A 330 11.51 2.67 -3.36
C ALA A 330 11.73 2.61 -1.83
N LEU A 331 11.43 1.45 -1.22
CA LEU A 331 11.70 1.24 0.20
C LEU A 331 13.20 1.21 0.49
N ALA A 332 13.98 0.50 -0.33
CA ALA A 332 15.43 0.45 -0.20
C ALA A 332 16.08 1.84 -0.37
N GLU A 333 15.62 2.66 -1.33
CA GLU A 333 16.06 4.04 -1.49
C GLU A 333 15.78 4.90 -0.26
N THR A 334 14.61 4.70 0.38
CA THR A 334 14.25 5.39 1.63
C THR A 334 15.25 5.06 2.73
N ILE A 335 15.57 3.78 2.92
CA ILE A 335 16.53 3.34 3.93
C ILE A 335 17.95 3.86 3.62
N ASN A 336 18.41 3.72 2.37
CA ASN A 336 19.73 4.20 1.99
C ASN A 336 19.89 5.71 2.21
N ARG A 337 18.92 6.51 1.77
CA ARG A 337 18.99 7.98 1.78
C ARG A 337 18.72 8.59 3.15
N GLN A 338 17.75 8.04 3.91
CA GLN A 338 17.26 8.69 5.12
C GLN A 338 17.72 8.00 6.41
N LEU A 339 18.21 6.75 6.34
CA LEU A 339 18.69 6.00 7.49
C LEU A 339 20.21 5.81 7.46
N ILE A 340 20.71 5.10 6.43
CA ILE A 340 22.13 4.70 6.34
C ILE A 340 23.02 5.92 6.11
N ALA A 341 22.63 6.77 5.16
CA ALA A 341 23.40 7.95 4.82
C ALA A 341 23.66 8.87 6.03
N PRO A 342 22.63 9.32 6.78
CA PRO A 342 22.87 10.14 7.97
C PRO A 342 23.60 9.40 9.10
N ALA A 343 23.31 8.11 9.32
CA ALA A 343 23.98 7.34 10.37
C ALA A 343 25.50 7.22 10.13
N VAL A 344 25.90 7.06 8.87
CA VAL A 344 27.32 7.07 8.48
C VAL A 344 27.92 8.46 8.65
N GLU A 345 27.25 9.51 8.20
CA GLU A 345 27.74 10.90 8.34
C GLU A 345 27.92 11.33 9.81
N LEU A 346 27.05 10.86 10.71
CA LEU A 346 27.18 11.12 12.15
C LEU A 346 28.40 10.45 12.80
N ASN A 347 28.89 9.35 12.22
CA ASN A 347 29.95 8.54 12.82
C ASN A 347 31.31 8.66 12.13
N PHE A 348 31.35 9.18 10.90
CA PHE A 348 32.55 9.23 10.07
C PHE A 348 32.65 10.58 9.37
N ALA A 349 33.73 11.32 9.64
CA ALA A 349 33.96 12.65 9.06
C ALA A 349 34.23 12.61 7.54
N ASP A 350 34.87 11.55 7.05
CA ASP A 350 35.06 11.27 5.63
C ASP A 350 34.77 9.78 5.37
N PRO A 351 33.49 9.44 5.12
CA PRO A 351 33.07 8.05 4.99
C PRO A 351 33.41 7.44 3.63
N GLY A 352 33.69 8.26 2.60
CA GLY A 352 33.79 7.78 1.24
C GLY A 352 32.49 7.10 0.74
N PRO A 353 32.60 6.10 -0.17
CA PRO A 353 31.46 5.31 -0.61
C PRO A 353 30.78 4.55 0.55
N ARG A 354 29.47 4.37 0.44
CA ARG A 354 28.65 3.72 1.47
C ARG A 354 28.13 2.38 0.95
N PRO A 355 27.97 1.37 1.82
CA PRO A 355 27.25 0.16 1.45
C PRO A 355 25.82 0.47 1.01
N VAL A 356 25.29 -0.34 0.10
CA VAL A 356 23.97 -0.19 -0.47
C VAL A 356 23.05 -1.28 0.10
N PHE A 357 22.00 -0.84 0.80
CA PHE A 357 20.91 -1.69 1.20
C PHE A 357 19.99 -1.99 0.01
N SER A 358 19.56 -3.23 -0.12
CA SER A 358 18.63 -3.68 -1.16
C SER A 358 17.69 -4.75 -0.61
N ILE A 359 16.52 -4.87 -1.24
CA ILE A 359 15.59 -5.97 -1.03
C ILE A 359 15.66 -6.84 -2.29
N PRO A 360 16.25 -8.04 -2.24
CA PRO A 360 16.46 -8.87 -3.43
C PRO A 360 15.15 -9.26 -4.10
N THR A 361 14.92 -8.72 -5.29
CA THR A 361 13.65 -8.88 -6.01
C THR A 361 13.69 -9.97 -7.06
N HIS A 362 14.86 -10.53 -7.38
CA HIS A 362 14.95 -11.63 -8.33
C HIS A 362 13.94 -12.74 -7.97
N PRO A 363 13.22 -13.33 -8.94
CA PRO A 363 12.47 -14.54 -8.68
C PRO A 363 13.44 -15.57 -8.08
N PRO A 364 12.98 -16.57 -7.30
CA PRO A 364 13.80 -17.74 -7.06
C PRO A 364 14.19 -18.24 -8.44
N TYR A 365 15.44 -18.02 -8.82
CA TYR A 365 15.89 -18.46 -10.11
C TYR A 365 15.64 -19.95 -10.14
N ASP A 366 15.10 -20.44 -11.26
CA ASP A 366 15.29 -21.84 -11.57
C ASP A 366 16.80 -22.03 -11.59
N LEU A 367 17.33 -22.59 -10.50
CA LEU A 367 18.76 -22.71 -10.27
C LEU A 367 19.39 -23.55 -11.39
N GLU A 368 18.61 -24.45 -12.00
CA GLU A 368 19.02 -25.23 -13.15
C GLU A 368 19.15 -24.35 -14.39
N LYS A 369 18.14 -23.51 -14.68
CA LYS A 369 18.19 -22.55 -15.80
C LYS A 369 19.30 -21.51 -15.63
N LEU A 370 19.51 -21.08 -14.39
CA LEU A 370 20.58 -20.14 -14.05
C LEU A 370 21.94 -20.79 -14.24
N ALA A 371 22.14 -22.00 -13.70
CA ALA A 371 23.38 -22.76 -13.87
C ALA A 371 23.70 -22.99 -15.34
N ARG A 372 22.71 -23.35 -16.16
CA ARG A 372 22.87 -23.47 -17.62
C ARG A 372 23.28 -22.15 -18.27
N THR A 373 22.69 -21.02 -17.85
CA THR A 373 23.05 -19.69 -18.38
C THR A 373 24.49 -19.32 -18.01
N TYR A 374 24.90 -19.58 -16.77
CA TYR A 374 26.27 -19.36 -16.32
C TYR A 374 27.28 -20.28 -17.01
N ASP A 375 26.93 -21.55 -17.27
CA ASP A 375 27.79 -22.47 -18.04
C ASP A 375 28.04 -21.97 -19.46
N VAL A 376 27.00 -21.42 -20.12
CA VAL A 376 27.15 -20.80 -21.45
C VAL A 376 28.02 -19.53 -21.38
N LEU A 377 27.75 -18.64 -20.43
CA LEU A 377 28.49 -17.38 -20.28
C LEU A 377 29.97 -17.61 -19.91
N ALA A 378 30.27 -18.61 -19.07
CA ALA A 378 31.62 -18.93 -18.62
C ALA A 378 32.55 -19.35 -19.79
N ARG A 379 31.98 -19.77 -20.92
CA ARG A 379 32.74 -20.07 -22.16
C ARG A 379 33.25 -18.82 -22.87
N HIS A 380 32.67 -17.66 -22.58
CA HIS A 380 32.97 -16.41 -23.29
C HIS A 380 33.52 -15.31 -22.36
N VAL A 381 33.20 -15.36 -21.07
CA VAL A 381 33.61 -14.35 -20.09
C VAL A 381 34.10 -15.04 -18.83
N ARG A 382 35.18 -14.55 -18.24
CA ARG A 382 35.66 -15.04 -16.94
C ARG A 382 34.76 -14.50 -15.83
N ILE A 383 33.98 -15.38 -15.22
CA ILE A 383 33.04 -15.04 -14.15
C ILE A 383 33.75 -15.26 -12.80
N PRO A 384 33.90 -14.24 -11.94
CA PRO A 384 34.52 -14.41 -10.63
C PRO A 384 33.73 -15.38 -9.73
N GLU A 385 34.43 -16.25 -9.00
CA GLU A 385 33.78 -17.22 -8.08
C GLU A 385 32.88 -16.54 -7.04
N ARG A 386 33.33 -15.41 -6.48
CA ARG A 386 32.53 -14.59 -5.55
C ARG A 386 31.16 -14.22 -6.11
N PHE A 387 31.08 -13.98 -7.43
CA PHE A 387 29.84 -13.59 -8.08
C PHE A 387 28.88 -14.78 -8.20
N ILE A 388 29.39 -15.97 -8.54
CA ILE A 388 28.58 -17.19 -8.58
C ILE A 388 28.09 -17.54 -7.16
N ARG A 389 28.96 -17.49 -6.14
CA ARG A 389 28.56 -17.76 -4.76
C ARG A 389 27.45 -16.83 -4.27
N GLN A 390 27.57 -15.53 -4.55
CA GLN A 390 26.54 -14.54 -4.20
C GLN A 390 25.21 -14.82 -4.90
N VAL A 391 25.24 -15.18 -6.19
CA VAL A 391 24.04 -15.44 -6.99
C VAL A 391 23.33 -16.73 -6.56
N PHE A 392 24.07 -17.77 -6.18
CA PHE A 392 23.52 -19.05 -5.73
C PHE A 392 23.34 -19.17 -4.21
N GLY A 393 23.66 -18.12 -3.44
CA GLY A 393 23.52 -18.12 -1.98
C GLY A 393 24.46 -19.10 -1.27
N ILE A 394 25.63 -19.38 -1.84
CA ILE A 394 26.66 -20.26 -1.27
C ILE A 394 27.52 -19.41 -0.32
N ALA A 395 27.65 -19.83 0.95
CA ALA A 395 28.47 -19.15 1.94
C ALA A 395 29.96 -19.09 1.53
N GLU A 396 30.70 -18.08 2.00
CA GLU A 396 32.15 -17.94 1.77
C GLU A 396 32.96 -19.09 2.39
#